data_AF-A0AAU8A6H4-F1
#
_entry.id   AF-A0AAU8A6H4-F1
#
_cell.length_a   1.000
_cell.length_b   1.000
_cell.length_c   1.000
_cell.angle_alpha   90.00
_cell.angle_beta   90.00
_cell.angle_gamma   90.00
#
_symmetry.space_group_name_H-M   'P 1'
#
loop_
_entity.id
_entity.type
_entity.pdbx_description
1 polymer ?
#
loop_
_entity_poly.entity_id
_entity_poly.type
_entity_poly.pdbx_seq_one_letter_code
_entity_poly.pdbx_strand_id
1 'polypeptide(L)' 'MIRLNQEQISFIKENFENWEELLNSADINDILEAVQRIMIYKGFDANYDLNDFGREAQRVYDSIYYNN' A
#
# COMPACT_ATOMS: atom_id res chain seq x y z
N MET A 1 1.22 13.91 11.19
CA MET A 1 0.61 14.25 9.90
C MET A 1 1.24 13.32 8.90
N ILE A 2 0.46 12.42 8.33
CA ILE A 2 0.94 11.41 7.41
C ILE A 2 1.48 12.11 6.16
N ARG A 3 2.69 11.76 5.76
CA ARG A 3 3.35 12.28 4.56
C ARG A 3 3.44 11.15 3.56
N LEU A 4 2.64 11.29 2.50
CA LEU A 4 2.71 10.40 1.35
C LEU A 4 3.40 11.09 0.19
N ASN A 5 4.28 10.36 -0.49
CA ASN A 5 4.90 10.79 -1.72
C ASN A 5 3.99 10.47 -2.92
N GLN A 6 4.38 10.92 -4.12
CA GLN A 6 3.57 10.76 -5.32
C GLN A 6 3.34 9.29 -5.72
N GLU A 7 4.34 8.42 -5.52
CA GLU A 7 4.25 6.98 -5.82
C GLU A 7 3.22 6.30 -4.91
N GLN A 8 3.28 6.57 -3.60
CA GLN A 8 2.34 6.04 -2.62
C GLN A 8 0.91 6.53 -2.90
N ILE A 9 0.73 7.80 -3.23
CA ILE A 9 -0.57 8.37 -3.58
C ILE A 9 -1.14 7.70 -4.85
N SER A 10 -0.33 7.56 -5.90
CA SER A 10 -0.76 6.90 -7.13
C SER A 10 -1.15 5.44 -6.88
N PHE A 11 -0.30 4.69 -6.16
CA PHE A 11 -0.60 3.30 -5.80
C PHE A 11 -1.93 3.19 -5.06
N ILE A 12 -2.19 4.04 -4.06
CA ILE A 12 -3.44 4.03 -3.30
C ILE A 12 -4.65 4.32 -4.20
N LYS A 13 -4.56 5.33 -5.08
CA LYS A 13 -5.66 5.70 -5.99
C LYS A 13 -6.00 4.62 -7.01
N GLU A 14 -5.00 3.89 -7.50
CA GLU A 14 -5.18 2.88 -8.54
C GLU A 14 -5.73 1.56 -7.98
N ASN A 15 -5.52 1.30 -6.69
CA ASN A 15 -5.75 -0.02 -6.10
C ASN A 15 -6.91 -0.11 -5.10
N PHE A 16 -7.41 1.01 -4.60
CA PHE A 16 -8.44 1.04 -3.57
C PHE A 16 -9.62 1.91 -3.99
N GLU A 17 -10.84 1.37 -3.93
CA GLU A 17 -12.06 2.14 -4.20
C GLU A 17 -12.27 3.25 -3.16
N ASN A 18 -11.92 2.98 -1.90
CA ASN A 18 -11.98 3.95 -0.79
C ASN A 18 -10.69 4.78 -0.65
N TRP A 19 -9.98 5.05 -1.75
CA TRP A 19 -8.72 5.79 -1.71
C TRP A 19 -8.85 7.18 -1.05
N GLU A 20 -9.99 7.86 -1.20
CA GLU A 20 -10.22 9.17 -0.57
C GLU A 20 -10.18 9.09 0.96
N GLU A 21 -10.74 8.02 1.54
CA GLU A 21 -10.70 7.76 2.98
C GLU A 21 -9.27 7.48 3.44
N LEU A 22 -8.54 6.63 2.71
CA LEU A 22 -7.16 6.28 3.03
C LEU A 22 -6.22 7.50 2.97
N LEU A 23 -6.35 8.36 1.95
CA LEU A 23 -5.52 9.56 1.81
C LEU A 23 -5.85 10.63 2.86
N ASN A 24 -7.05 10.62 3.43
CA ASN A 24 -7.46 11.54 4.49
C ASN A 24 -7.38 10.90 5.89
N SER A 25 -6.90 9.66 6.02
CA SER A 25 -6.81 9.01 7.33
C SER A 25 -5.85 9.78 8.25
N ALA A 26 -6.21 9.81 9.53
CA ALA A 26 -5.36 10.33 10.58
C ALA A 26 -4.44 9.25 11.19
N ASP A 27 -4.71 7.98 10.92
CA ASP A 27 -3.95 6.84 11.41
C ASP A 27 -3.16 6.18 10.26
N ILE A 28 -1.84 6.10 10.42
CA ILE A 28 -0.95 5.47 9.43
C ILE A 28 -1.23 3.98 9.30
N ASN A 29 -1.73 3.34 10.37
CA ASN A 29 -2.02 1.92 10.37
C ASN A 29 -3.16 1.58 9.40
N ASP A 30 -4.16 2.45 9.24
CA ASP A 30 -5.23 2.24 8.25
C ASP A 30 -4.67 2.06 6.84
N ILE A 31 -3.66 2.86 6.49
CA ILE A 31 -3.01 2.82 5.17
C ILE A 31 -2.13 1.58 5.05
N LEU A 32 -1.31 1.31 6.08
CA LEU A 32 -0.41 0.15 6.11
C LEU A 32 -1.19 -1.16 6.02
N GLU A 33 -2.27 -1.30 6.79
CA GLU A 33 -3.14 -2.48 6.75
C GLU A 33 -3.82 -2.65 5.38
N ALA A 34 -4.27 -1.56 4.76
CA ALA A 34 -4.85 -1.61 3.42
C ALA A 34 -3.83 -2.12 2.39
N VAL A 35 -2.61 -1.55 2.37
CA VAL A 35 -1.53 -1.97 1.47
C VAL A 35 -1.11 -3.41 1.74
N GLN A 36 -0.97 -3.81 3.00
CA GLN A 36 -0.66 -5.19 3.36
C GLN A 36 -1.75 -6.15 2.88
N ARG A 37 -3.02 -5.82 3.08
CA ARG A 37 -4.15 -6.68 2.70
C ARG A 37 -4.19 -6.91 1.19
N ILE A 38 -3.99 -5.87 0.38
CA ILE A 38 -3.99 -6.04 -1.07
C ILE A 38 -2.74 -6.78 -1.57
N MET A 39 -1.59 -6.58 -0.93
CA MET A 39 -0.38 -7.36 -1.18
C MET A 39 -0.60 -8.85 -0.91
N ILE A 40 -1.24 -9.22 0.21
CA ILE A 40 -1.58 -10.61 0.52
C ILE A 40 -2.54 -11.19 -0.53
N TYR A 41 -3.54 -10.41 -0.97
CA TYR A 41 -4.56 -10.90 -1.89
C TYR A 41 -4.09 -11.05 -3.34
N LYS A 42 -3.22 -10.14 -3.83
CA LYS A 42 -2.81 -10.09 -5.25
C LYS A 42 -1.32 -10.29 -5.48
N GLY A 43 -0.49 -10.19 -4.44
CA GLY A 43 0.95 -10.02 -4.54
C GLY A 43 1.76 -11.29 -4.59
N PHE A 44 1.14 -12.46 -4.51
CA PHE A 44 1.83 -13.75 -4.52
C PHE A 44 1.49 -14.55 -5.79
N ASP A 45 2.48 -15.24 -6.34
CA ASP A 45 2.28 -16.20 -7.43
C ASP A 45 1.96 -17.61 -6.89
N ALA A 46 1.88 -18.59 -7.79
CA ALA A 46 1.55 -19.98 -7.43
C ALA A 46 2.61 -20.67 -6.54
N ASN A 47 3.83 -20.14 -6.47
CA ASN A 47 4.91 -20.67 -5.62
C ASN A 47 5.00 -19.95 -4.27
N TYR A 48 4.06 -19.03 -3.98
CA TYR A 48 4.10 -18.14 -2.82
C TYR A 48 5.30 -17.18 -2.82
N ASP A 49 5.89 -16.94 -3.98
CA ASP A 49 6.85 -15.86 -4.17
C ASP A 49 6.11 -14.56 -4.49
N LEU A 50 6.69 -13.42 -4.13
CA LEU A 50 6.13 -12.12 -4.52
C LEU A 50 6.18 -11.98 -6.04
N ASN A 51 5.03 -11.70 -6.66
CA ASN A 51 4.96 -11.32 -8.08
C ASN A 51 5.30 -9.83 -8.26
N ASP A 52 5.18 -9.31 -9.49
CA ASP A 52 5.46 -7.90 -9.77
C ASP A 52 4.62 -6.94 -8.93
N PHE A 53 3.32 -7.20 -8.82
CA PHE A 53 2.41 -6.41 -8.00
C PHE A 53 2.79 -6.48 -6.51
N GLY A 54 3.12 -7.67 -6.02
CA GLY A 54 3.52 -7.86 -4.62
C GLY A 54 4.79 -7.10 -4.27
N ARG A 55 5.78 -7.10 -5.18
CA ARG A 55 7.02 -6.32 -5.00
C ARG A 55 6.76 -4.81 -5.00
N GLU A 56 5.86 -4.33 -5.84
CA GLU A 56 5.44 -2.93 -5.85
C GLU A 56 4.73 -2.55 -4.54
N ALA A 57 3.74 -3.34 -4.14
CA ALA A 57 2.99 -3.13 -2.90
C ALA A 57 3.92 -3.16 -1.66
N GLN A 58 4.90 -4.07 -1.64
CA GLN A 58 5.90 -4.13 -0.57
C GLN A 58 6.76 -2.86 -0.51
N ARG A 59 7.24 -2.35 -1.66
CA ARG A 59 8.02 -1.10 -1.69
C ARG A 59 7.19 0.09 -1.19
N VAL A 60 5.93 0.17 -1.57
CA VAL A 60 4.99 1.19 -1.09
C VAL A 60 4.81 1.06 0.42
N TYR A 61 4.54 -0.15 0.93
CA TYR A 61 4.40 -0.43 2.36
C TYR A 61 5.65 0.00 3.15
N ASP A 62 6.83 -0.49 2.75
CA ASP A 62 8.10 -0.20 3.42
C ASP A 62 8.38 1.32 3.39
N SER A 63 8.14 1.96 2.25
CA SER A 63 8.32 3.40 2.09
C SER A 63 7.39 4.21 3.01
N ILE A 64 6.15 3.77 3.23
CA ILE A 64 5.23 4.42 4.17
C ILE A 64 5.72 4.21 5.62
N TYR A 65 6.04 2.95 5.97
CA TYR A 65 6.42 2.53 7.32
C TYR A 65 7.71 3.21 7.82
N TYR A 66 8.73 3.35 6.97
CA TYR A 66 10.01 3.93 7.40
C TYR A 66 10.05 5.46 7.38
N ASN A 67 9.06 6.13 6.77
CA ASN A 67 9.07 7.58 6.59
C ASN A 67 7.94 8.33 7.34
N ASN A 68 7.18 7.65 8.21
CA ASN A 68 6.12 8.23 9.04
C ASN A 68 6.23 7.78 10.49
#